data_AF-A0A368DG08-F1
#
_entry.id   AF-A0A368DG08-F1
#
_cell.length_a   1.000
_cell.length_b   1.000
_cell.length_c   1.000
_cell.angle_alpha   90.00
_cell.angle_beta   90.00
_cell.angle_gamma   90.00
#
_symmetry.space_group_name_H-M   'P 1'
#
loop_
_entity.id
_entity.type
_entity.pdbx_description
1 polymer ?
#
loop_
_entity_poly.entity_id
_entity_poly.type
_entity_poly.pdbx_seq_one_letter_code
_entity_poly.pdbx_strand_id
1 'polypeptide(L)'
;MRNFINFFIEKIDKIVFLILLIISFSLVLNRNFFQNSKFNFFSNNIISSISNQTKQINNYLNLKNENSKLRRENLDLKIKLNSIFKDSKINYYTGDYKIKIADIISNSIKYSKNYLIINKGYNDSVKLDDGLITKQGIIGIINQVSPKYSTAISILNSDIKINAKIKRTNHFGSLQWGGNDHKIMTLYDIPKSANIKINDTVVSGGMSFIFQENIPIGKIKNIKLREESNYYIIDLELFEDFSSLRSVYIISNSNKDEIDGLNIYNEIY
;
A
#
# COMPACT_ATOMS: atom_id res chain seq x y z
N MET A 1 -52.76 69.58 31.45
CA MET A 1 -51.66 69.41 32.43
C MET A 1 -52.13 69.32 33.89
N ARG A 2 -53.10 70.14 34.35
CA ARG A 2 -53.62 70.08 35.75
C ARG A 2 -54.15 68.70 36.18
N ASN A 3 -54.82 67.97 35.30
CA ASN A 3 -55.39 66.65 35.62
C ASN A 3 -54.32 65.57 35.86
N PHE A 4 -53.13 65.73 35.27
CA PHE A 4 -52.04 64.77 35.42
C PHE A 4 -51.34 64.94 36.79
N ILE A 5 -51.15 66.18 37.22
CA ILE A 5 -50.55 66.48 38.54
C ILE A 5 -51.51 66.07 39.67
N ASN A 6 -52.81 66.33 39.52
CA ASN A 6 -53.80 65.91 40.52
C ASN A 6 -53.87 64.38 40.68
N PHE A 7 -53.69 63.60 39.60
CA PHE A 7 -53.62 62.14 39.68
C PHE A 7 -52.45 61.64 40.53
N PHE A 8 -51.28 62.29 40.44
CA PHE A 8 -50.12 61.95 41.26
C PHE A 8 -50.31 62.33 42.74
N ILE A 9 -50.96 63.46 43.01
CA ILE A 9 -51.26 63.90 44.37
C ILE A 9 -52.29 62.98 45.03
N GLU A 10 -53.36 62.60 44.32
CA GLU A 10 -54.39 61.69 44.84
C GLU A 10 -53.87 60.27 45.13
N LYS A 11 -52.75 59.85 44.51
CA LYS A 11 -52.21 58.49 44.64
C LYS A 11 -50.82 58.42 45.25
N ILE A 12 -50.34 59.51 45.87
CA ILE A 12 -48.97 59.62 46.35
C ILE A 12 -48.60 58.51 47.34
N ASP A 13 -49.49 58.15 48.26
CA ASP A 13 -49.26 57.10 49.26
C ASP A 13 -49.00 55.72 48.61
N LYS A 14 -49.73 55.40 47.54
CA LYS A 14 -49.57 54.13 46.81
C LYS A 14 -48.26 54.08 46.03
N ILE A 15 -47.83 55.22 45.48
CA ILE A 15 -46.57 55.34 44.74
C ILE A 15 -45.39 55.20 45.71
N VAL A 16 -45.45 55.87 46.85
CA VAL A 16 -44.41 55.77 47.90
C VAL A 16 -44.30 54.34 48.42
N PHE A 17 -45.43 53.66 48.67
CA PHE A 17 -45.43 52.25 49.06
C PHE A 17 -44.76 51.35 48.01
N LEU A 18 -45.07 51.54 46.72
CA LEU A 18 -44.48 50.75 45.64
C LEU A 18 -42.96 50.95 45.55
N ILE A 19 -42.49 52.19 45.69
CA ILE A 19 -41.05 52.51 45.69
C ILE A 19 -40.35 51.84 46.87
N LEU A 20 -40.92 51.94 48.07
CA LEU A 20 -40.36 51.29 49.28
C LEU A 20 -40.35 49.76 49.16
N LEU A 21 -41.37 49.16 48.53
CA LEU A 21 -41.44 47.73 48.25
C LEU A 21 -40.30 47.29 47.30
N ILE A 22 -40.06 48.04 46.23
CA ILE A 22 -38.99 47.75 45.27
C ILE A 22 -37.61 47.86 45.92
N ILE A 23 -37.40 48.89 46.76
CA ILE A 23 -36.14 49.07 47.50
C ILE A 23 -35.92 47.92 48.48
N SER A 24 -36.96 47.52 49.24
CA SER A 24 -36.90 46.39 50.16
C SER A 24 -36.59 45.08 49.45
N PHE A 25 -37.27 44.80 48.34
CA PHE A 25 -37.05 43.61 47.53
C PHE A 25 -35.63 43.59 46.94
N SER A 26 -35.14 44.73 46.44
CA SER A 26 -33.78 44.89 45.95
C SER A 26 -32.74 44.62 47.06
N LEU A 27 -32.97 45.15 48.28
CA LEU A 27 -32.10 44.90 49.43
C LEU A 27 -32.07 43.43 49.84
N VAL A 28 -33.21 42.73 49.84
CA VAL A 28 -33.28 41.29 50.14
C VAL A 28 -32.51 40.46 49.11
N LEU A 29 -32.68 40.76 47.82
CA LEU A 29 -31.95 40.07 46.75
C LEU A 29 -30.44 40.31 46.83
N ASN A 30 -30.01 41.52 47.19
CA ASN A 30 -28.60 41.88 47.21
C ASN A 30 -27.85 41.37 48.47
N ARG A 31 -28.57 40.98 49.53
CA ARG A 31 -27.96 40.57 50.82
C ARG A 31 -27.66 39.07 50.94
N ASN A 32 -28.11 38.22 50.01
CA ASN A 32 -28.00 36.76 50.14
C ASN A 32 -26.70 36.17 49.52
N PHE A 33 -25.54 36.64 50.00
CA PHE A 33 -24.21 36.24 49.52
C PHE A 33 -23.80 34.78 49.87
N PHE A 34 -24.57 34.07 50.71
CA PHE A 34 -24.17 32.76 51.24
C PHE A 34 -24.65 31.56 50.41
N GLN A 35 -25.57 31.76 49.46
CA GLN A 35 -26.03 30.71 48.53
C GLN A 35 -25.31 30.73 47.17
N ASN A 36 -24.71 31.86 46.77
CA ASN A 36 -23.92 31.95 45.53
C ASN A 36 -22.61 31.13 45.57
N SER A 37 -22.05 30.88 46.77
CA SER A 37 -20.77 30.17 46.92
C SER A 37 -20.89 28.64 46.80
N LYS A 38 -22.04 28.04 47.16
CA LYS A 38 -22.25 26.60 46.99
C LYS A 38 -22.57 26.22 45.54
N PHE A 39 -23.25 27.08 44.80
CA PHE A 39 -23.56 26.85 43.37
C PHE A 39 -22.29 26.89 42.49
N ASN A 40 -21.38 27.83 42.76
CA ASN A 40 -20.15 28.00 41.97
C ASN A 40 -19.17 26.81 42.07
N PHE A 41 -19.17 26.02 43.16
CA PHE A 41 -18.32 24.84 43.29
C PHE A 41 -18.84 23.61 42.52
N PHE A 42 -20.17 23.49 42.34
CA PHE A 42 -20.77 22.44 41.50
C PHE A 42 -20.67 22.78 40.01
N SER A 43 -20.77 24.05 39.63
CA SER A 43 -20.64 24.45 38.22
C SER A 43 -19.26 24.13 37.63
N ASN A 44 -18.16 24.32 38.37
CA ASN A 44 -16.82 24.13 37.80
C ASN A 44 -16.45 22.66 37.52
N ASN A 45 -16.95 21.69 38.29
CA ASN A 45 -16.67 20.26 38.07
C ASN A 45 -17.56 19.62 37.01
N ILE A 46 -18.80 20.10 36.86
CA ILE A 46 -19.72 19.64 35.81
C ILE A 46 -19.32 20.24 34.46
N ILE A 47 -18.96 21.52 34.43
CA ILE A 47 -18.46 22.19 33.23
C ILE A 47 -17.13 21.59 32.78
N SER A 48 -16.21 21.22 33.70
CA SER A 48 -14.95 20.57 33.32
C SER A 48 -15.16 19.17 32.71
N SER A 49 -16.07 18.37 33.27
CA SER A 49 -16.38 17.01 32.78
C SER A 49 -17.10 17.02 31.43
N ILE A 50 -18.07 17.93 31.23
CA ILE A 50 -18.71 18.19 29.93
C ILE A 50 -17.70 18.71 28.90
N SER A 51 -16.78 19.59 29.30
CA SER A 51 -15.75 20.14 28.40
C SER A 51 -14.71 19.10 27.96
N ASN A 52 -14.40 18.12 28.81
CA ASN A 52 -13.49 17.03 28.47
C ASN A 52 -14.16 15.97 27.58
N GLN A 53 -15.44 15.67 27.80
CA GLN A 53 -16.21 14.77 26.91
C GLN A 53 -16.45 15.39 25.53
N THR A 54 -16.71 16.71 25.45
CA THR A 54 -16.84 17.41 24.17
C THR A 54 -15.53 17.51 23.41
N LYS A 55 -14.37 17.65 24.09
CA LYS A 55 -13.05 17.54 23.45
C LYS A 55 -12.78 16.16 22.85
N GLN A 56 -13.16 15.07 23.53
CA GLN A 56 -12.98 13.71 22.99
C GLN A 56 -13.88 13.45 21.78
N ILE A 57 -15.14 13.90 21.81
CA ILE A 57 -16.07 13.79 20.69
C ILE A 57 -15.58 14.62 19.49
N ASN A 58 -15.13 15.87 19.73
CA ASN A 58 -14.58 16.71 18.67
C ASN A 58 -13.29 16.12 18.08
N ASN A 59 -12.40 15.56 18.90
CA ASN A 59 -11.21 14.87 18.41
C ASN A 59 -11.55 13.63 17.59
N TYR A 60 -12.54 12.84 18.00
CA TYR A 60 -13.00 11.67 17.24
C TYR A 60 -13.65 12.06 15.91
N LEU A 61 -14.48 13.11 15.92
CA LEU A 61 -15.10 13.64 14.69
C LEU A 61 -14.06 14.27 13.76
N ASN A 62 -13.07 14.98 14.29
CA ASN A 62 -11.94 15.50 13.52
C ASN A 62 -11.09 14.38 12.95
N LEU A 63 -10.79 13.33 13.72
CA LEU A 63 -10.02 12.17 13.25
C LEU A 63 -10.76 11.41 12.16
N LYS A 64 -12.08 11.23 12.29
CA LYS A 64 -12.93 10.62 11.25
C LYS A 64 -12.96 11.49 10.00
N ASN A 65 -13.05 12.81 10.14
CA ASN A 65 -13.03 13.75 9.03
C ASN A 65 -11.67 13.77 8.33
N GLU A 66 -10.56 13.81 9.08
CA GLU A 66 -9.20 13.76 8.58
C GLU A 66 -8.91 12.43 7.88
N ASN A 67 -9.34 11.30 8.45
CA ASN A 67 -9.24 10.00 7.80
C ASN A 67 -10.08 9.96 6.51
N SER A 68 -11.28 10.53 6.51
CA SER A 68 -12.10 10.64 5.29
C SER A 68 -11.47 11.53 4.22
N LYS A 69 -10.74 12.58 4.65
CA LYS A 69 -10.02 13.50 3.78
C LYS A 69 -8.78 12.80 3.20
N LEU A 70 -7.98 12.16 4.04
CA LEU A 70 -6.83 11.35 3.64
C LEU A 70 -7.23 10.20 2.71
N ARG A 71 -8.36 9.52 2.97
CA ARG A 71 -8.88 8.47 2.07
C ARG A 71 -9.29 9.03 0.72
N ARG A 72 -9.92 10.21 0.69
CA ARG A 72 -10.27 10.91 -0.55
C ARG A 72 -9.03 11.37 -1.31
N GLU A 73 -8.07 11.99 -0.64
CA GLU A 73 -6.78 12.37 -1.23
C GLU A 73 -6.02 11.15 -1.74
N ASN A 74 -6.03 10.03 -1.02
CA ASN A 74 -5.40 8.78 -1.47
C ASN A 74 -6.12 8.18 -2.68
N LEU A 75 -7.46 8.24 -2.71
CA LEU A 75 -8.24 7.85 -3.86
C LEU A 75 -7.97 8.77 -5.06
N ASP A 76 -7.92 10.08 -4.86
CA ASP A 76 -7.59 11.06 -5.89
C ASP A 76 -6.16 10.91 -6.38
N LEU A 77 -5.19 10.66 -5.50
CA LEU A 77 -3.82 10.35 -5.87
C LEU A 77 -3.74 9.03 -6.62
N LYS A 78 -4.51 8.01 -6.24
CA LYS A 78 -4.61 6.75 -6.99
C LYS A 78 -5.27 6.94 -8.35
N ILE A 79 -6.28 7.79 -8.45
CA ILE A 79 -6.94 8.13 -9.71
C ILE A 79 -6.01 8.99 -10.58
N LYS A 80 -5.29 9.95 -10.02
CA LYS A 80 -4.25 10.75 -10.71
C LYS A 80 -3.09 9.88 -11.15
N LEU A 81 -2.60 8.99 -10.31
CA LEU A 81 -1.63 7.98 -10.69
C LEU A 81 -2.19 7.09 -11.79
N ASN A 82 -3.40 6.53 -11.64
CA ASN A 82 -4.00 5.67 -12.65
C ASN A 82 -4.35 6.39 -13.95
N SER A 83 -4.63 7.70 -13.93
CA SER A 83 -4.89 8.51 -15.12
C SER A 83 -3.59 8.95 -15.77
N ILE A 84 -2.56 9.30 -14.98
CA ILE A 84 -1.18 9.37 -15.47
C ILE A 84 -0.85 8.03 -16.13
N PHE A 85 -0.97 6.89 -15.46
CA PHE A 85 -0.67 5.56 -16.00
C PHE A 85 -1.60 5.09 -17.14
N LYS A 86 -2.83 5.61 -17.26
CA LYS A 86 -3.75 5.32 -18.39
C LYS A 86 -3.43 6.15 -19.62
N ASP A 87 -3.11 7.42 -19.44
CA ASP A 87 -2.77 8.34 -20.54
C ASP A 87 -1.27 8.31 -20.87
N SER A 88 -0.47 7.75 -19.97
CA SER A 88 0.96 7.68 -20.15
C SER A 88 1.39 6.39 -20.82
N LYS A 89 1.73 6.54 -22.08
CA LYS A 89 2.95 5.96 -22.67
C LYS A 89 4.22 6.43 -21.93
N ILE A 90 4.24 6.51 -20.59
CA ILE A 90 5.45 6.77 -19.82
C ILE A 90 6.12 5.40 -19.66
N ASN A 91 6.98 5.09 -20.64
CA ASN A 91 8.06 4.15 -20.45
C ASN A 91 8.92 4.75 -19.32
N TYR A 92 8.84 4.20 -18.10
CA TYR A 92 9.90 4.46 -17.14
C TYR A 92 11.15 3.78 -17.69
N TYR A 93 12.03 4.55 -18.31
CA TYR A 93 13.37 4.09 -18.67
C TYR A 93 14.17 4.01 -17.38
N THR A 94 14.28 2.82 -16.83
CA THR A 94 15.29 2.54 -15.79
C THR A 94 16.50 1.98 -16.53
N GLY A 95 17.26 2.88 -17.17
CA GLY A 95 18.31 2.49 -18.12
C GLY A 95 17.73 1.86 -19.40
N ASP A 96 18.25 0.70 -19.79
CA ASP A 96 17.93 -0.03 -21.03
C ASP A 96 16.56 -0.76 -21.00
N TYR A 97 15.71 -0.54 -20.00
CA TYR A 97 14.43 -1.23 -19.88
C TYR A 97 13.24 -0.28 -19.98
N LYS A 98 12.27 -0.65 -20.83
CA LYS A 98 10.97 0.02 -20.95
C LYS A 98 9.96 -0.67 -20.04
N ILE A 99 9.28 0.11 -19.20
CA ILE A 99 8.27 -0.40 -18.26
C ILE A 99 6.86 -0.01 -18.72
N LYS A 100 5.92 -0.96 -18.68
CA LYS A 100 4.49 -0.75 -18.96
C LYS A 100 3.63 -1.37 -17.86
N ILE A 101 2.43 -0.85 -17.61
CA ILE A 101 1.50 -1.43 -16.63
C ILE A 101 0.44 -2.26 -17.35
N ALA A 102 0.13 -3.42 -16.78
CA ALA A 102 -0.93 -4.30 -17.23
C ALA A 102 -1.75 -4.83 -16.05
N ASP A 103 -3.04 -5.07 -16.26
CA ASP A 103 -3.89 -5.78 -15.33
C ASP A 103 -3.92 -7.27 -15.67
N ILE A 104 -3.96 -8.09 -14.63
CA ILE A 104 -4.13 -9.53 -14.73
C ILE A 104 -5.62 -9.83 -14.90
N ILE A 105 -5.93 -10.55 -15.99
CA ILE A 105 -7.28 -11.02 -16.31
C ILE A 105 -7.50 -12.40 -15.70
N SER A 106 -6.47 -13.25 -15.76
CA SER A 106 -6.50 -14.62 -15.26
C SER A 106 -5.16 -14.99 -14.66
N ASN A 107 -5.20 -15.74 -13.56
CA ASN A 107 -4.03 -16.21 -12.85
C ASN A 107 -4.29 -17.62 -12.33
N SER A 108 -3.45 -18.56 -12.75
CA SER A 108 -3.43 -19.92 -12.21
C SER A 108 -2.31 -20.07 -11.19
N ILE A 109 -2.59 -20.71 -10.05
CA ILE A 109 -1.60 -21.06 -9.02
C ILE A 109 -1.71 -22.53 -8.56
N LYS A 110 -2.62 -23.31 -9.16
CA LYS A 110 -3.00 -24.65 -8.68
C LYS A 110 -2.42 -25.79 -9.52
N TYR A 111 -1.97 -25.51 -10.74
CA TYR A 111 -1.44 -26.52 -11.65
C TYR A 111 0.08 -26.59 -11.56
N SER A 112 0.69 -27.68 -12.01
CA SER A 112 2.16 -27.74 -12.17
C SER A 112 2.67 -26.73 -13.21
N LYS A 113 1.85 -26.49 -14.24
CA LYS A 113 2.12 -25.54 -15.32
C LYS A 113 1.18 -24.34 -15.22
N ASN A 114 1.56 -23.35 -14.41
CA ASN A 114 0.76 -22.15 -14.23
C ASN A 114 1.06 -21.09 -15.29
N TYR A 115 0.00 -20.39 -15.69
CA TYR A 115 0.03 -19.28 -16.65
C TYR A 115 -0.79 -18.10 -16.13
N LEU A 116 -0.45 -16.91 -16.62
CA LEU A 116 -1.20 -15.67 -16.40
C LEU A 116 -1.67 -15.09 -17.74
N ILE A 117 -2.80 -14.39 -17.74
CA ILE A 117 -3.26 -13.61 -18.89
C ILE A 117 -3.34 -12.15 -18.48
N ILE A 118 -2.78 -11.25 -19.29
CA ILE A 118 -2.77 -9.81 -19.04
C ILE A 118 -3.49 -9.02 -20.15
N ASN A 119 -4.01 -7.85 -19.81
CA ASN A 119 -4.75 -6.95 -20.71
C ASN A 119 -3.88 -6.07 -21.61
N LYS A 120 -2.72 -6.59 -22.03
CA LYS A 120 -1.78 -5.90 -22.92
C LYS A 120 -1.27 -6.85 -23.98
N GLY A 121 -1.22 -6.38 -25.22
CA GLY A 121 -0.83 -7.17 -26.39
C GLY A 121 0.20 -6.48 -27.26
N TYR A 122 0.37 -6.95 -28.50
CA TYR A 122 1.33 -6.35 -29.43
C TYR A 122 0.96 -4.89 -29.78
N ASN A 123 -0.33 -4.51 -29.73
CA ASN A 123 -0.75 -3.10 -29.92
C ASN A 123 -0.20 -2.18 -28.82
N ASP A 124 0.12 -2.73 -27.65
CA ASP A 124 0.77 -2.03 -26.54
C ASP A 124 2.30 -2.21 -26.55
N SER A 125 2.87 -2.72 -27.66
CA SER A 125 4.29 -3.04 -27.81
C SER A 125 4.80 -4.04 -26.76
N VAL A 126 3.98 -5.03 -26.41
CA VAL A 126 4.43 -6.22 -25.65
C VAL A 126 5.08 -7.19 -26.62
N LYS A 127 6.26 -7.71 -26.26
CA LYS A 127 7.00 -8.69 -27.04
C LYS A 127 7.08 -10.03 -26.31
N LEU A 128 7.42 -11.09 -27.06
CA LEU A 128 7.81 -12.37 -26.47
C LEU A 128 9.01 -12.16 -25.55
N ASP A 129 9.05 -12.95 -24.49
CA ASP A 129 10.07 -12.93 -23.44
C ASP A 129 10.22 -11.61 -22.67
N ASP A 130 9.28 -10.67 -22.80
CA ASP A 130 9.20 -9.55 -21.87
C ASP A 130 8.99 -10.10 -20.44
N GLY A 131 9.65 -9.50 -19.46
CA GLY A 131 9.52 -9.89 -18.06
C GLY A 131 8.27 -9.29 -17.42
N LEU A 132 7.61 -10.04 -16.54
CA LEU A 132 6.55 -9.54 -15.67
C LEU A 132 7.03 -9.45 -14.23
N ILE A 133 6.88 -8.27 -13.63
CA ILE A 133 7.30 -7.99 -12.27
C ILE A 133 6.23 -7.18 -11.53
N THR A 134 6.39 -7.10 -10.23
CA THR A 134 5.64 -6.27 -9.29
C THR A 134 6.64 -5.54 -8.39
N LYS A 135 6.15 -4.80 -7.39
CA LYS A 135 7.05 -4.08 -6.48
C LYS A 135 7.79 -5.03 -5.53
N GLN A 136 7.21 -6.20 -5.24
CA GLN A 136 7.77 -7.15 -4.29
C GLN A 136 8.47 -8.33 -4.99
N GLY A 137 8.30 -8.52 -6.30
CA GLY A 137 9.19 -9.40 -7.05
C GLY A 137 8.82 -9.76 -8.48
N ILE A 138 9.37 -10.87 -8.95
CA ILE A 138 9.18 -11.39 -10.30
C ILE A 138 7.89 -12.23 -10.35
N ILE A 139 7.12 -12.08 -11.43
CA ILE A 139 5.85 -12.79 -11.62
C ILE A 139 5.92 -13.83 -12.73
N GLY A 140 6.60 -13.54 -13.85
CA GLY A 140 6.64 -14.44 -14.98
C GLY A 140 7.26 -13.85 -16.24
N ILE A 141 7.14 -14.56 -17.35
CA ILE A 141 7.73 -14.21 -18.65
C ILE A 141 6.66 -14.33 -19.73
N ILE A 142 6.54 -13.33 -20.62
CA ILE A 142 5.60 -13.38 -21.74
C ILE A 142 5.95 -14.53 -22.69
N ASN A 143 4.96 -15.39 -22.98
CA ASN A 143 5.12 -16.57 -23.84
C ASN A 143 4.30 -16.50 -25.12
N GLN A 144 3.16 -15.80 -25.10
CA GLN A 144 2.33 -15.61 -26.28
C GLN A 144 1.72 -14.20 -26.26
N VAL A 145 1.65 -13.57 -27.43
CA VAL A 145 1.13 -12.21 -27.59
C VAL A 145 0.06 -12.20 -28.68
N SER A 146 -1.09 -11.62 -28.35
CA SER A 146 -2.21 -11.35 -29.26
C SER A 146 -2.39 -9.83 -29.42
N PRO A 147 -3.36 -9.34 -30.22
CA PRO A 147 -3.53 -7.89 -30.43
C PRO A 147 -3.72 -7.08 -29.17
N LYS A 148 -4.51 -7.59 -28.21
CA LYS A 148 -4.92 -6.87 -27.00
C LYS A 148 -4.52 -7.56 -25.70
N TYR A 149 -4.07 -8.81 -25.77
CA TYR A 149 -3.82 -9.65 -24.61
C TYR A 149 -2.52 -10.43 -24.80
N SER A 150 -1.91 -10.85 -23.69
CA SER A 150 -0.75 -11.74 -23.72
C SER A 150 -0.88 -12.79 -22.63
N THR A 151 -0.31 -13.97 -22.89
CA THR A 151 -0.18 -15.05 -21.93
C THR A 151 1.27 -15.10 -21.46
N ALA A 152 1.45 -15.18 -20.14
CA ALA A 152 2.76 -15.32 -19.50
C ALA A 152 2.88 -16.66 -18.79
N ILE A 153 4.09 -17.24 -18.84
CA ILE A 153 4.45 -18.35 -17.97
C ILE A 153 4.76 -17.78 -16.58
N SER A 154 4.06 -18.25 -15.56
CA SER A 154 4.30 -17.85 -14.17
C SER A 154 5.61 -18.43 -13.66
N ILE A 155 6.30 -17.75 -12.73
CA ILE A 155 7.43 -18.37 -12.00
C ILE A 155 7.01 -19.62 -11.22
N LEU A 156 5.71 -19.74 -10.92
CA LEU A 156 5.09 -20.95 -10.39
C LEU A 156 4.83 -21.99 -11.49
N ASN A 157 5.75 -22.18 -12.42
CA ASN A 157 5.66 -23.21 -13.43
C ASN A 157 6.89 -24.12 -13.30
N SER A 158 6.65 -25.42 -13.16
CA SER A 158 7.72 -26.41 -12.93
C SER A 158 8.73 -26.51 -14.06
N ASP A 159 8.35 -26.09 -15.26
CA ASP A 159 9.17 -26.26 -16.46
C ASP A 159 10.19 -25.11 -16.65
N ILE A 160 10.04 -24.00 -15.92
CA ILE A 160 10.93 -22.85 -16.06
C ILE A 160 11.93 -22.75 -14.91
N LYS A 161 13.11 -22.24 -15.27
CA LYS A 161 14.20 -21.95 -14.33
C LYS A 161 14.60 -20.50 -14.49
N ILE A 162 14.77 -19.81 -13.36
CA ILE A 162 15.14 -18.40 -13.34
C ILE A 162 16.51 -18.27 -12.72
N ASN A 163 17.39 -17.53 -13.38
CA ASN A 163 18.69 -17.19 -12.82
C ASN A 163 18.50 -16.24 -11.63
N ALA A 164 18.88 -16.71 -10.45
CA ALA A 164 18.78 -15.96 -9.21
C ALA A 164 20.11 -15.96 -8.47
N LYS A 165 20.30 -15.02 -7.57
CA LYS A 165 21.48 -14.96 -6.71
C LYS A 165 21.11 -14.59 -5.28
N ILE A 166 21.95 -15.04 -4.36
CA ILE A 166 21.85 -14.63 -2.95
C ILE A 166 22.47 -13.24 -2.83
N LYS A 167 21.66 -12.24 -2.47
CA LYS A 167 22.05 -10.82 -2.50
C LYS A 167 23.30 -10.51 -1.68
N ARG A 168 23.48 -11.18 -0.54
CA ARG A 168 24.59 -10.92 0.39
C ARG A 168 25.93 -11.44 -0.13
N THR A 169 25.94 -12.56 -0.84
CA THR A 169 27.16 -13.26 -1.25
C THR A 169 27.42 -13.26 -2.74
N ASN A 170 26.44 -12.82 -3.55
CA ASN A 170 26.47 -12.87 -5.00
C ASN A 170 26.71 -14.27 -5.58
N HIS A 171 26.36 -15.33 -4.85
CA HIS A 171 26.35 -16.67 -5.41
C HIS A 171 25.08 -16.90 -6.23
N PHE A 172 25.28 -17.31 -7.49
CA PHE A 172 24.22 -17.60 -8.44
C PHE A 172 23.72 -19.02 -8.30
N GLY A 173 22.43 -19.20 -8.55
CA GLY A 173 21.76 -20.48 -8.56
C GLY A 173 20.57 -20.49 -9.51
N SER A 174 20.00 -21.67 -9.67
CA SER A 174 18.83 -21.89 -10.52
C SER A 174 17.58 -21.98 -9.67
N LEU A 175 16.68 -21.01 -9.82
CA LEU A 175 15.43 -20.94 -9.08
C LEU A 175 14.33 -21.66 -9.86
N GLN A 176 13.65 -22.60 -9.21
CA GLN A 176 12.58 -23.39 -9.80
C GLN A 176 11.45 -23.63 -8.80
N TRP A 177 10.21 -23.70 -9.30
CA TRP A 177 9.07 -24.04 -8.46
C TRP A 177 8.88 -25.55 -8.36
N GLY A 178 8.73 -26.05 -7.13
CA GLY A 178 8.60 -27.49 -6.84
C GLY A 178 7.20 -28.07 -7.04
N GLY A 179 6.21 -27.29 -7.45
CA GLY A 179 4.85 -27.77 -7.79
C GLY A 179 3.87 -27.93 -6.62
N ASN A 180 4.33 -27.85 -5.37
CA ASN A 180 3.52 -28.18 -4.20
C ASN A 180 2.91 -26.94 -3.52
N ASP A 181 3.75 -26.02 -3.05
CA ASP A 181 3.33 -24.82 -2.32
C ASP A 181 3.63 -23.57 -3.16
N HIS A 182 2.61 -22.78 -3.47
CA HIS A 182 2.72 -21.56 -4.27
C HIS A 182 3.49 -20.42 -3.56
N LYS A 183 3.84 -20.59 -2.28
CA LYS A 183 4.65 -19.65 -1.50
C LYS A 183 6.13 -20.03 -1.45
N ILE A 184 6.47 -21.26 -1.83
CA ILE A 184 7.81 -21.81 -1.69
C ILE A 184 8.41 -22.11 -3.05
N MET A 185 9.62 -21.62 -3.29
CA MET A 185 10.45 -22.00 -4.43
C MET A 185 11.75 -22.63 -3.95
N THR A 186 12.38 -23.42 -4.81
CA THR A 186 13.65 -24.06 -4.50
C THR A 186 14.75 -23.46 -5.37
N LEU A 187 15.84 -23.05 -4.71
CA LEU A 187 17.06 -22.57 -5.35
C LEU A 187 18.11 -23.68 -5.32
N TYR A 188 18.58 -24.03 -6.50
CA TYR A 188 19.59 -25.05 -6.76
C TYR A 188 20.94 -24.43 -7.13
N ASP A 189 21.95 -25.28 -7.29
CA ASP A 189 23.26 -24.95 -7.87
C ASP A 189 24.11 -23.96 -7.04
N ILE A 190 23.82 -23.83 -5.75
CA ILE A 190 24.63 -23.02 -4.82
C ILE A 190 25.72 -23.90 -4.19
N PRO A 191 27.01 -23.62 -4.39
CA PRO A 191 28.09 -24.48 -3.89
C PRO A 191 28.18 -24.45 -2.36
N LYS A 192 28.65 -25.54 -1.75
CA LYS A 192 28.84 -25.65 -0.29
C LYS A 192 29.83 -24.64 0.29
N SER A 193 30.76 -24.15 -0.53
CA SER A 193 31.69 -23.07 -0.14
C SER A 193 31.00 -21.72 0.05
N ALA A 194 29.76 -21.56 -0.43
CA ALA A 194 28.98 -20.35 -0.25
C ALA A 194 28.59 -20.16 1.21
N ASN A 195 28.98 -19.02 1.79
CA ASN A 195 28.56 -18.65 3.14
C ASN A 195 27.10 -18.15 3.12
N ILE A 196 26.13 -19.05 3.25
CA ILE A 196 24.68 -18.74 3.19
C ILE A 196 24.00 -18.84 4.56
N LYS A 197 22.93 -18.07 4.77
CA LYS A 197 22.18 -18.03 6.04
C LYS A 197 20.68 -17.99 5.82
N ILE A 198 19.92 -18.57 6.75
CA ILE A 198 18.46 -18.39 6.83
C ILE A 198 18.15 -16.89 6.89
N ASN A 199 17.07 -16.46 6.25
CA ASN A 199 16.64 -15.08 6.02
C ASN A 199 17.50 -14.24 5.07
N ASP A 200 18.55 -14.80 4.44
CA ASP A 200 19.20 -14.10 3.34
C ASP A 200 18.19 -13.85 2.20
N THR A 201 18.31 -12.69 1.55
CA THR A 201 17.43 -12.31 0.43
C THR A 201 17.96 -12.87 -0.88
N VAL A 202 17.05 -13.46 -1.66
CA VAL A 202 17.33 -13.90 -3.03
C VAL A 202 16.72 -12.92 -4.01
N VAL A 203 17.49 -12.60 -5.05
CA VAL A 203 17.15 -11.63 -6.10
C VAL A 203 17.45 -12.21 -7.49
N SER A 204 16.96 -11.61 -8.57
CA SER A 204 17.40 -11.98 -9.92
C SER A 204 18.90 -11.78 -10.12
N GLY A 205 19.52 -12.70 -10.84
CA GLY A 205 20.95 -12.62 -11.17
C GLY A 205 21.27 -11.87 -12.48
N GLY A 206 20.26 -11.55 -13.31
CA GLY A 206 20.45 -10.72 -14.51
C GLY A 206 21.10 -11.40 -15.71
N MET A 207 21.45 -12.70 -15.62
CA MET A 207 22.15 -13.40 -16.71
C MET A 207 21.25 -13.78 -17.90
N SER A 208 19.91 -13.73 -17.76
CA SER A 208 18.97 -14.12 -18.82
C SER A 208 18.46 -12.97 -19.67
N PHE A 209 18.95 -11.74 -19.48
CA PHE A 209 18.54 -10.46 -20.12
C PHE A 209 17.05 -10.08 -20.03
N ILE A 210 16.17 -11.00 -19.66
CA ILE A 210 14.73 -10.84 -19.45
C ILE A 210 14.47 -9.98 -18.20
N PHE A 211 15.11 -10.34 -17.09
CA PHE A 211 15.01 -9.60 -15.83
C PHE A 211 16.27 -8.80 -15.59
N GLN A 212 16.10 -7.55 -15.16
CA GLN A 212 17.19 -6.77 -14.58
C GLN A 212 17.80 -7.54 -13.40
N GLU A 213 19.07 -7.30 -13.11
CA GLU A 213 19.69 -7.80 -11.90
C GLU A 213 19.06 -7.14 -10.65
N ASN A 214 19.01 -7.86 -9.54
CA ASN A 214 18.63 -7.37 -8.21
C ASN A 214 17.13 -7.11 -7.98
N ILE A 215 16.25 -7.71 -8.78
CA ILE A 215 14.80 -7.73 -8.51
C ILE A 215 14.53 -8.71 -7.36
N PRO A 216 13.85 -8.30 -6.27
CA PRO A 216 13.54 -9.18 -5.15
C PRO A 216 12.72 -10.41 -5.57
N ILE A 217 12.96 -11.54 -4.91
CA ILE A 217 12.19 -12.78 -5.14
C ILE A 217 11.64 -13.31 -3.82
N GLY A 218 12.53 -13.52 -2.85
CA GLY A 218 12.14 -14.11 -1.57
C GLY A 218 13.28 -14.16 -0.55
N LYS A 219 13.03 -14.88 0.56
CA LYS A 219 14.00 -15.11 1.64
C LYS A 219 14.24 -16.59 1.84
N ILE A 220 15.47 -16.93 2.22
CA ILE A 220 15.82 -18.30 2.59
C ILE A 220 15.05 -18.73 3.83
N LYS A 221 14.23 -19.78 3.68
CA LYS A 221 13.47 -20.41 4.76
C LYS A 221 14.18 -21.65 5.29
N ASN A 222 14.77 -22.45 4.40
CA ASN A 222 15.47 -23.67 4.78
C ASN A 222 16.67 -23.94 3.86
N ILE A 223 17.68 -24.61 4.40
CA ILE A 223 18.92 -24.97 3.68
C ILE A 223 19.18 -26.45 3.91
N LYS A 224 19.28 -27.21 2.82
CA LYS A 224 19.60 -28.63 2.84
C LYS A 224 20.85 -28.87 1.99
N LEU A 225 21.74 -29.75 2.43
CA LEU A 225 22.83 -30.23 1.59
C LEU A 225 22.33 -31.45 0.82
N ARG A 226 22.54 -31.50 -0.49
CA ARG A 226 22.20 -32.67 -1.30
C ARG A 226 23.25 -33.75 -1.05
N GLU A 227 22.83 -34.92 -0.55
CA GLU A 227 23.72 -35.98 -0.05
C GLU A 227 24.79 -36.42 -1.07
N GLU A 228 24.45 -36.42 -2.35
CA GLU A 228 25.32 -36.85 -3.46
C GLU A 228 26.05 -35.69 -4.16
N SER A 229 25.97 -34.45 -3.67
CA SER A 229 26.58 -33.30 -4.34
C SER A 229 27.15 -32.26 -3.39
N ASN A 230 28.12 -31.49 -3.86
CA ASN A 230 28.66 -30.34 -3.12
C ASN A 230 27.79 -29.07 -3.26
N TYR A 231 26.49 -29.23 -3.51
CA TYR A 231 25.54 -28.13 -3.70
C TYR A 231 24.43 -28.15 -2.66
N TYR A 232 24.00 -26.96 -2.27
CA TYR A 232 22.82 -26.75 -1.45
C TYR A 232 21.53 -26.83 -2.28
N ILE A 233 20.48 -27.32 -1.63
CA ILE A 233 19.08 -27.18 -2.04
C ILE A 233 18.45 -26.25 -1.01
N ILE A 234 17.99 -25.08 -1.46
CA ILE A 234 17.54 -24.01 -0.58
C ILE A 234 16.07 -23.73 -0.84
N ASP A 235 15.24 -23.87 0.20
CA ASP A 235 13.83 -23.53 0.12
C ASP A 235 13.67 -22.04 0.46
N LEU A 236 13.00 -21.30 -0.42
CA LEU A 236 12.76 -19.87 -0.33
C LEU A 236 11.28 -19.58 -0.12
N GLU A 237 10.97 -18.66 0.79
CA GLU A 237 9.64 -18.06 0.90
C GLU A 237 9.56 -16.81 0.03
N LEU A 238 8.58 -16.77 -0.88
CA LEU A 238 8.37 -15.66 -1.80
C LEU A 238 7.87 -14.41 -1.08
N PHE A 239 8.30 -13.25 -1.56
CA PHE A 239 7.75 -11.97 -1.10
C PHE A 239 6.37 -11.67 -1.68
N GLU A 240 6.14 -12.13 -2.89
CA GLU A 240 4.88 -11.93 -3.59
C GLU A 240 3.84 -12.95 -3.17
N ASP A 241 2.61 -12.47 -2.98
CA ASP A 241 1.45 -13.33 -2.81
C ASP A 241 0.76 -13.53 -4.15
N PHE A 242 1.09 -14.65 -4.79
CA PHE A 242 0.53 -15.04 -6.08
C PHE A 242 -0.99 -15.23 -6.04
N SER A 243 -1.64 -15.35 -4.88
CA SER A 243 -3.09 -15.50 -4.78
C SER A 243 -3.86 -14.18 -4.91
N SER A 244 -3.20 -13.04 -4.73
CA SER A 244 -3.83 -11.72 -4.67
C SER A 244 -3.35 -10.74 -5.75
N LEU A 245 -2.63 -11.23 -6.76
CA LEU A 245 -2.12 -10.42 -7.87
C LEU A 245 -3.26 -9.76 -8.68
N ARG A 246 -3.14 -8.45 -8.92
CA ARG A 246 -4.13 -7.66 -9.70
C ARG A 246 -3.53 -6.97 -10.90
N SER A 247 -2.36 -6.36 -10.73
CA SER A 247 -1.68 -5.62 -11.79
C SER A 247 -0.19 -5.90 -11.71
N VAL A 248 0.48 -5.83 -12.86
CA VAL A 248 1.90 -6.13 -13.04
C VAL A 248 2.55 -5.05 -13.91
N TYR A 249 3.87 -4.97 -13.79
CA TYR A 249 4.72 -4.22 -14.68
C TYR A 249 5.34 -5.16 -15.70
N ILE A 250 5.22 -4.82 -16.97
CA ILE A 250 5.92 -5.45 -18.08
C ILE A 250 7.25 -4.72 -18.24
N ILE A 251 8.36 -5.44 -18.22
CA ILE A 251 9.69 -4.93 -18.49
C ILE A 251 10.20 -5.48 -19.82
N SER A 252 10.60 -4.59 -20.71
CA SER A 252 11.17 -4.94 -22.02
C SER A 252 12.59 -4.39 -22.10
N ASN A 253 13.59 -5.24 -22.32
CA ASN A 253 14.96 -4.81 -22.56
C ASN A 253 15.09 -4.27 -24.01
N SER A 254 15.52 -3.02 -24.17
CA SER A 254 15.68 -2.40 -25.49
C SER A 254 16.80 -3.00 -26.33
N ASN A 255 17.79 -3.59 -25.68
CA ASN A 255 19.01 -4.09 -26.33
C ASN A 255 18.95 -5.60 -26.55
N LYS A 256 17.84 -6.26 -26.19
CA LYS A 256 17.67 -7.70 -26.30
C LYS A 256 17.91 -8.22 -27.72
N ASP A 257 17.29 -7.56 -28.71
CA ASP A 257 17.37 -7.99 -30.12
C ASP A 257 18.84 -7.98 -30.63
N GLU A 258 19.68 -7.06 -30.14
CA GLU A 258 21.11 -6.97 -30.47
C GLU A 258 21.92 -8.06 -29.76
N ILE A 259 21.65 -8.30 -28.47
CA ILE A 259 22.33 -9.30 -27.65
C ILE A 259 22.03 -10.73 -28.13
N ASP A 260 20.77 -11.02 -28.44
CA ASP A 260 20.36 -12.32 -28.98
C ASP A 260 21.05 -12.58 -30.33
N GLY A 261 21.23 -11.54 -31.14
CA GLY A 261 22.01 -11.60 -32.37
C GLY A 261 23.43 -12.12 -32.15
N LEU A 262 24.13 -11.65 -31.10
CA LEU A 262 25.49 -12.08 -30.78
C LEU A 262 25.56 -13.53 -30.29
N ASN A 263 24.57 -14.00 -29.52
CA ASN A 263 24.56 -15.37 -29.00
C ASN A 263 24.34 -16.42 -30.10
N ILE A 264 23.49 -16.11 -31.09
CA ILE A 264 23.28 -16.98 -32.26
C ILE A 264 24.59 -17.21 -33.02
N TYR A 265 25.45 -16.20 -33.14
CA TYR A 265 26.76 -16.35 -33.78
C TYR A 265 27.71 -17.27 -32.98
N ASN A 266 27.62 -17.29 -31.65
CA ASN A 266 28.49 -18.11 -30.81
C ASN A 266 28.08 -19.59 -30.74
N GLU A 267 26.83 -19.94 -31.03
CA GLU A 267 26.37 -21.34 -31.08
C GLU A 267 26.67 -22.04 -32.42
N ILE A 268 27.06 -21.28 -33.45
CA ILE A 268 27.32 -21.77 -34.81
C ILE A 268 28.82 -22.07 -35.04
N TYR A 269 29.69 -21.74 -34.10
CA TYR A 269 31.14 -22.02 -34.12
C TYR A 269 31.58 -22.84 -32.91
#